data_AF-A0A1Y1X7C4-F1
#
_entry.id   AF-A0A1Y1X7C4-F1
#
_cell.length_a   1.000
_cell.length_b   1.000
_cell.length_c   1.000
_cell.angle_alpha   90.00
_cell.angle_beta   90.00
_cell.angle_gamma   90.00
#
_symmetry.space_group_name_H-M   'P 1'
#
loop_
_entity.id
_entity.type
_entity.pdbx_description
1 polymer ?
#
loop_
_entity_poly.entity_id
_entity_poly.type
_entity_poly.pdbx_seq_one_letter_code
_entity_poly.pdbx_strand_id
1 'polypeptide(L)'
;MDFPKTWDKTDQNAVKLYEQCKPYYKADEVEKFQQIFVPSPFFNLLCIGILIYTIVSMILIIVKRKEYQQMKCSIKASLLFSLGSLINILNFYIRRVMFFDYPCFLIAFLSAIGIFSLI
;
A
#
# COMPACT_ATOMS: atom_id res chain seq x y z
N MET A 1 -16.87 -18.31 -17.50
CA MET A 1 -16.52 -17.39 -16.41
C MET A 1 -17.51 -16.25 -16.43
N ASP A 2 -18.34 -16.18 -15.41
CA ASP A 2 -19.32 -15.11 -15.21
C ASP A 2 -18.68 -13.97 -14.42
N PHE A 3 -19.16 -12.75 -14.64
CA PHE A 3 -18.67 -11.57 -13.91
C PHE A 3 -18.91 -11.75 -12.40
N PRO A 4 -17.89 -11.49 -11.55
CA PRO A 4 -18.01 -11.57 -10.10
C PRO A 4 -19.27 -10.88 -9.55
N LYS A 5 -20.10 -11.60 -8.79
CA LYS A 5 -21.34 -11.02 -8.19
C LYS A 5 -21.05 -9.93 -7.16
N THR A 6 -19.87 -9.95 -6.56
CA THR A 6 -19.40 -8.97 -5.57
C THR A 6 -18.82 -7.72 -6.19
N TRP A 7 -18.61 -7.68 -7.50
CA TRP A 7 -18.06 -6.51 -8.19
C TRP A 7 -19.18 -5.65 -8.76
N ASP A 8 -18.97 -4.34 -8.77
CA ASP A 8 -19.91 -3.42 -9.37
C ASP A 8 -19.82 -3.49 -10.90
N LYS A 9 -20.93 -3.81 -11.55
CA LYS A 9 -21.04 -3.84 -13.02
C LYS A 9 -21.13 -2.46 -13.65
N THR A 10 -21.38 -1.42 -12.84
CA THR A 10 -21.44 -0.03 -13.28
C THR A 10 -20.06 0.63 -13.30
N ASP A 11 -19.08 0.05 -12.60
CA ASP A 11 -17.69 0.48 -12.68
C ASP A 11 -17.04 -0.02 -13.98
N GLN A 12 -16.86 0.89 -14.94
CA GLN A 12 -16.20 0.62 -16.21
C GLN A 12 -14.77 0.10 -16.05
N ASN A 13 -14.07 0.45 -14.96
CA ASN A 13 -12.72 -0.02 -14.71
C ASN A 13 -12.70 -1.48 -14.26
N ALA A 14 -13.62 -1.87 -13.38
CA ALA A 14 -13.80 -3.26 -12.96
C ALA A 14 -14.18 -4.17 -14.14
N VAL A 15 -15.06 -3.69 -15.03
CA VAL A 15 -15.44 -4.40 -16.27
C VAL A 15 -14.24 -4.54 -17.21
N LYS A 16 -13.50 -3.45 -17.47
CA LYS A 16 -12.32 -3.47 -18.34
C LYS A 16 -11.22 -4.40 -17.81
N LEU A 17 -10.97 -4.38 -16.50
CA LEU A 17 -10.00 -5.27 -15.86
C LEU A 17 -10.43 -6.74 -15.98
N TYR A 18 -11.72 -7.03 -15.74
CA TYR A 18 -12.27 -8.36 -15.92
C TYR A 18 -12.13 -8.85 -17.37
N GLU A 19 -12.46 -8.03 -18.36
CA GLU A 19 -12.32 -8.37 -19.78
C GLU A 19 -10.87 -8.62 -20.20
N GLN A 20 -9.91 -7.84 -19.67
CA GLN A 20 -8.49 -8.04 -19.94
C GLN A 20 -7.93 -9.31 -19.30
N CYS A 21 -8.42 -9.68 -18.12
CA CYS A 21 -7.89 -10.82 -17.38
C CYS A 21 -8.61 -12.14 -17.68
N LYS A 22 -9.91 -12.12 -18.05
CA LYS A 22 -10.72 -13.30 -18.38
C LYS A 22 -10.05 -14.30 -19.34
N PRO A 23 -9.30 -13.90 -20.39
CA PRO A 23 -8.65 -14.84 -21.31
C PRO A 23 -7.60 -15.74 -20.65
N TYR A 24 -7.05 -15.32 -19.50
CA TYR A 24 -6.00 -16.05 -18.78
C TYR A 24 -6.53 -17.05 -17.75
N TYR A 25 -7.86 -17.14 -17.58
CA TYR A 25 -8.52 -18.03 -16.61
C TYR A 25 -9.54 -18.92 -17.31
N LYS A 26 -9.66 -20.17 -16.84
CA LYS A 26 -10.69 -21.08 -17.35
C LYS A 26 -12.07 -20.69 -16.86
N ALA A 27 -13.11 -21.21 -17.51
CA ALA A 27 -14.50 -20.83 -17.26
C ALA A 27 -14.96 -21.08 -15.80
N ASP A 28 -14.32 -22.04 -15.13
CA ASP A 28 -14.52 -22.55 -13.77
C ASP A 28 -13.58 -21.91 -12.72
N GLU A 29 -12.66 -21.03 -13.12
CA GLU A 29 -11.65 -20.44 -12.22
C GLU A 29 -12.03 -19.05 -11.66
N VAL A 30 -13.33 -18.77 -11.54
CA VAL A 30 -13.84 -17.50 -10.99
C VAL A 30 -13.27 -17.21 -9.60
N GLU A 31 -13.21 -18.22 -8.76
CA GLU A 31 -12.72 -18.10 -7.39
C GLU A 31 -11.22 -17.80 -7.33
N LYS A 32 -10.41 -18.41 -8.21
CA LYS A 32 -8.97 -18.13 -8.30
C LYS A 32 -8.71 -16.69 -8.75
N PHE A 33 -9.49 -16.20 -9.71
CA PHE A 33 -9.40 -14.81 -10.14
C PHE A 33 -9.75 -13.84 -9.01
N GLN A 34 -10.84 -14.10 -8.27
CA GLN A 34 -11.24 -13.26 -7.13
C GLN A 34 -10.21 -13.28 -5.99
N GLN A 35 -9.59 -14.43 -5.71
CA GLN A 35 -8.56 -14.56 -4.67
C GLN A 35 -7.33 -13.68 -4.90
N ILE A 36 -7.02 -13.30 -6.14
CA ILE A 36 -5.90 -12.39 -6.45
C ILE A 36 -6.14 -10.98 -5.91
N PHE A 37 -7.41 -10.59 -5.78
CA PHE A 37 -7.79 -9.27 -5.26
C PHE A 37 -7.98 -9.27 -3.75
N VAL A 38 -8.10 -10.45 -3.12
CA VAL A 38 -8.15 -10.56 -1.66
C VAL A 38 -6.71 -10.44 -1.11
N PRO A 39 -6.44 -9.50 -0.18
CA PRO A 39 -5.13 -9.42 0.45
C PRO A 39 -4.83 -10.71 1.22
N SER A 40 -3.67 -11.32 0.97
CA SER A 40 -3.27 -12.53 1.68
C SER A 40 -2.99 -12.22 3.15
N PRO A 41 -3.19 -13.17 4.08
CA PRO A 41 -2.87 -12.97 5.49
C PRO A 41 -1.38 -12.64 5.69
N PHE A 42 -0.51 -13.19 4.84
CA PHE A 42 0.92 -12.86 4.80
C PHE A 42 1.18 -11.39 4.45
N PHE A 43 0.42 -10.85 3.48
CA PHE A 43 0.49 -9.43 3.11
C PHE A 43 0.13 -8.53 4.30
N ASN A 44 -0.97 -8.84 4.99
CA ASN A 44 -1.39 -8.07 6.16
C ASN A 44 -0.35 -8.11 7.28
N LEU A 45 0.22 -9.29 7.56
CA LEU A 45 1.24 -9.45 8.59
C LEU A 45 2.54 -8.68 8.26
N LEU A 46 2.96 -8.70 7.00
CA LEU A 46 4.10 -7.90 6.53
C LEU A 46 3.83 -6.40 6.67
N CYS A 47 2.70 -5.91 6.17
CA CYS A 47 2.37 -4.48 6.25
C CYS A 47 2.31 -4.00 7.70
N ILE A 48 1.66 -4.76 8.59
CA ILE A 48 1.60 -4.42 10.03
C ILE A 48 3.01 -4.44 10.65
N GLY A 49 3.82 -5.46 10.35
CA GLY A 49 5.19 -5.57 10.86
C GLY A 49 6.06 -4.38 10.45
N ILE A 50 6.02 -3.99 9.18
CA ILE A 50 6.77 -2.83 8.67
C ILE A 50 6.25 -1.55 9.31
N LEU A 51 4.93 -1.39 9.45
CA LEU A 51 4.33 -0.20 10.05
C LEU A 51 4.74 -0.04 11.53
N ILE A 52 4.74 -1.14 12.30
CA ILE A 52 5.26 -1.16 13.68
C ILE A 52 6.75 -0.79 13.69
N TYR A 53 7.55 -1.39 12.80
CA TYR A 53 8.98 -1.09 12.70
C TYR A 53 9.23 0.41 12.44
N THR A 54 8.49 1.02 11.51
CA THR A 54 8.61 2.45 11.20
C THR A 54 8.23 3.33 12.40
N ILE A 55 7.18 2.99 13.13
CA ILE A 55 6.79 3.72 14.35
C ILE A 55 7.87 3.61 15.43
N VAL A 56 8.38 2.40 15.68
CA VAL A 56 9.46 2.17 16.66
C VAL A 56 10.71 2.95 16.28
N SER A 57 11.08 2.95 15.00
CA SER A 57 12.21 3.73 14.47
C SER A 57 12.02 5.23 14.73
N MET A 58 10.84 5.80 14.47
CA MET A 58 10.56 7.21 14.78
C MET A 58 10.70 7.52 16.27
N ILE A 59 10.19 6.64 17.13
CA ILE A 59 10.31 6.80 18.59
C ILE A 59 11.78 6.79 19.01
N LEU A 60 12.59 5.85 18.49
CA LEU A 60 14.01 5.77 18.78
C LEU A 60 14.77 7.03 18.34
N ILE A 61 14.47 7.56 17.15
CA ILE A 61 15.08 8.81 16.66
C ILE A 61 14.80 9.99 17.62
N ILE A 62 13.58 10.06 18.17
CA ILE A 62 13.19 11.13 19.10
C ILE A 62 13.84 10.94 20.47
N VAL A 63 13.81 9.72 21.03
CA VAL A 63 14.36 9.41 22.36
C VAL A 63 15.89 9.50 22.37
N LYS A 64 16.55 8.96 21.34
CA LYS A 64 18.01 8.93 21.20
C LYS A 64 18.57 10.12 20.42
N ARG A 65 17.82 11.23 20.34
CA ARG A 65 18.20 12.44 19.60
C ARG A 65 19.65 12.90 19.85
N LYS A 66 20.12 12.83 21.11
CA LYS A 66 21.49 13.22 21.48
C LYS A 66 22.56 12.33 20.86
N GLU A 67 22.33 11.02 20.79
CA GLU A 67 23.24 10.05 20.17
C GLU A 67 23.27 10.23 18.65
N TYR A 68 22.11 10.49 18.02
CA TYR A 68 22.03 10.82 16.60
C TYR A 68 22.76 12.12 16.24
N GLN A 69 22.75 13.12 17.12
CA GLN A 69 23.54 14.35 16.96
C GLN A 69 25.05 14.07 17.02
N GLN A 70 25.49 13.16 17.88
CA GLN A 70 26.90 12.74 17.97
C GLN A 70 27.36 11.97 16.72
N MET A 71 26.47 11.19 16.11
CA MET A 71 26.74 10.49 14.84
C MET A 71 26.71 11.41 13.61
N LYS A 72 26.53 12.73 13.78
CA LYS A 72 26.36 13.71 12.68
C LYS A 72 25.20 13.39 11.73
N CYS A 73 24.22 12.59 12.16
CA CYS A 73 23.04 12.29 11.38
C CYS A 73 22.05 13.46 11.43
N SER A 74 21.47 13.82 10.29
CA SER A 74 20.37 14.77 10.24
C SER A 74 19.08 14.12 10.76
N ILE A 75 18.73 14.42 12.00
CA ILE A 75 17.48 13.97 12.64
C ILE A 75 16.27 14.40 11.80
N LYS A 76 16.30 15.61 11.25
CA LYS A 76 15.21 16.14 10.41
C LYS A 76 15.01 15.27 9.17
N ALA A 77 16.10 14.93 8.47
CA ALA A 77 16.03 14.04 7.31
C ALA A 77 15.56 12.63 7.69
N SER A 78 16.02 12.11 8.83
CA SER A 78 15.62 10.77 9.31
C SER A 78 14.12 10.70 9.65
N LEU A 79 13.57 11.77 10.24
CA LEU A 79 12.14 11.88 10.53
C LEU A 79 11.31 12.05 9.25
N LEU A 80 11.75 12.88 8.29
CA LEU A 80 11.12 13.03 6.98
C LEU A 80 11.08 11.71 6.22
N PHE A 81 12.21 10.98 6.18
CA PHE A 81 12.30 9.65 5.58
C PHE A 81 11.31 8.67 6.21
N SER A 82 11.22 8.67 7.55
CA SER A 82 10.32 7.79 8.29
C SER A 82 8.84 8.13 8.03
N LEU A 83 8.50 9.42 7.94
CA LEU A 83 7.16 9.89 7.58
C LEU A 83 6.78 9.53 6.14
N GLY A 84 7.70 9.73 5.18
CA GLY A 84 7.49 9.34 3.79
C GLY A 84 7.25 7.84 3.63
N SER A 85 8.04 7.03 4.35
CA SER A 85 7.87 5.58 4.41
C SER A 85 6.49 5.20 4.96
N LEU A 86 6.06 5.83 6.05
CA LEU A 86 4.76 5.57 6.68
C LEU A 86 3.59 5.93 5.75
N ILE A 87 3.65 7.07 5.06
CA ILE A 87 2.65 7.48 4.06
C ILE A 87 2.57 6.46 2.92
N ASN A 88 3.71 6.00 2.40
CA ASN A 88 3.74 5.02 1.31
C ASN A 88 3.18 3.66 1.73
N ILE A 89 3.52 3.17 2.93
CA ILE A 89 3.00 1.90 3.45
C ILE A 89 1.49 1.97 3.66
N LEU A 90 0.99 3.07 4.24
CA LEU A 90 -0.45 3.29 4.43
C LEU A 90 -1.18 3.39 3.09
N ASN A 91 -0.66 4.17 2.14
CA ASN A 91 -1.25 4.32 0.81
C ASN A 91 -1.32 2.96 0.08
N PHE A 92 -0.26 2.15 0.19
CA PHE A 92 -0.21 0.83 -0.40
C PHE A 92 -1.20 -0.15 0.25
N TYR A 93 -1.31 -0.13 1.58
CA TYR A 93 -2.25 -0.96 2.32
C TYR A 93 -3.70 -0.57 2.00
N ILE A 94 -4.04 0.71 2.05
CA ILE A 94 -5.39 1.21 1.77
C ILE A 94 -5.77 0.93 0.32
N ARG A 95 -4.87 1.15 -0.65
CA ARG A 95 -5.11 0.75 -2.05
C ARG A 95 -5.44 -0.73 -2.19
N ARG A 96 -4.79 -1.59 -1.41
CA ARG A 96 -5.01 -3.04 -1.47
C ARG A 96 -6.33 -3.46 -0.82
N VAL A 97 -6.73 -2.79 0.25
CA VAL A 97 -8.00 -3.06 0.96
C VAL A 97 -9.20 -2.46 0.23
N MET A 98 -9.07 -1.23 -0.26
CA MET A 98 -10.12 -0.44 -0.91
C MET A 98 -9.92 -0.43 -2.43
N PHE A 99 -9.56 -1.56 -3.03
CA PHE A 99 -9.11 -1.61 -4.43
C PHE A 99 -10.10 -0.98 -5.44
N PHE A 100 -11.40 -1.11 -5.20
CA PHE A 100 -12.45 -0.57 -6.07
C PHE A 100 -12.84 0.88 -5.73
N ASP A 101 -12.79 1.27 -4.46
CA ASP A 101 -13.28 2.57 -3.99
C ASP A 101 -12.17 3.61 -3.81
N TYR A 102 -10.90 3.22 -3.92
CA TYR A 102 -9.79 4.11 -3.63
C TYR A 102 -9.44 5.03 -4.81
N PRO A 103 -9.52 6.37 -4.64
CA PRO A 103 -9.30 7.31 -5.73
C PRO A 103 -7.87 7.22 -6.31
N CYS A 104 -7.77 6.93 -7.61
CA CYS A 104 -6.49 6.79 -8.32
C CYS A 104 -5.57 8.02 -8.21
N PHE A 105 -6.14 9.24 -8.18
CA PHE A 105 -5.34 10.46 -8.03
C PHE A 105 -4.66 10.53 -6.65
N LEU A 106 -5.30 9.99 -5.62
CA LEU A 106 -4.78 9.96 -4.26
C LEU A 106 -3.58 9.01 -4.15
N ILE A 107 -3.60 7.89 -4.90
CA ILE A 107 -2.47 6.96 -5.00
C ILE A 107 -1.23 7.70 -5.51
N ALA A 108 -1.35 8.37 -6.66
CA ALA A 108 -0.23 9.06 -7.28
C ALA A 108 0.27 10.21 -6.40
N PHE A 109 -0.65 10.97 -5.81
CA PHE A 109 -0.34 12.11 -4.94
C PHE A 109 0.41 11.69 -3.66
N LEU A 110 -0.13 10.71 -2.93
CA LEU A 110 0.50 10.22 -1.70
C LEU A 110 1.83 9.50 -1.97
N SER A 111 1.95 8.79 -3.10
CA SER A 111 3.21 8.17 -3.51
C SER A 111 4.27 9.23 -3.85
N ALA A 112 3.88 10.30 -4.54
CA ALA A 112 4.78 11.42 -4.84
C ALA A 112 5.26 12.13 -3.57
N ILE A 113 4.36 12.40 -2.62
CA ILE A 113 4.72 12.98 -1.31
C ILE A 113 5.65 12.05 -0.53
N GLY A 114 5.34 10.75 -0.52
CA GLY A 114 6.17 9.74 0.14
C GLY A 114 7.59 9.69 -0.44
N ILE A 115 7.72 9.70 -1.76
CA ILE A 115 9.02 9.70 -2.46
C ILE A 115 9.77 11.02 -2.27
N PHE A 116 9.09 12.16 -2.33
CA PHE A 116 9.73 13.45 -2.08
C PHE A 116 10.29 13.54 -0.64
N SER A 117 9.61 12.92 0.32
CA SER A 117 10.07 12.86 1.71
C SER A 117 11.25 11.89 1.94
N LEU A 118 11.64 11.12 0.91
CA LEU A 118 12.77 10.18 0.92
C LEU A 118 14.05 10.77 0.28
N ILE A 119 13.95 11.90 -0.44
CA ILE A 119 15.05 12.60 -1.15
C ILE A 119 15.52 13.79 -0.30
#